data_AF-A0A7V2TV91-F1
#
_entry.id   AF-A0A7V2TV91-F1
#
_cell.length_a   1.000
_cell.length_b   1.000
_cell.length_c   1.000
_cell.angle_alpha   90.00
_cell.angle_beta   90.00
_cell.angle_gamma   90.00
#
_symmetry.space_group_name_H-M   'P 1'
#
loop_
_entity.id
_entity.type
_entity.pdbx_description
1 polymer ?
#
loop_
_entity_poly.entity_id
_entity_poly.type
_entity_poly.pdbx_seq_one_letter_code
_entity_poly.pdbx_strand_id
1 'polypeptide(L)'
;MHRISIPSRLWYENREWEVTLPERWDVHNLNPPGFEKPALSPRQIQEKIEHPVAGPALEDLARGKKRAVIVFDDMTRPTPVKEVAPHVVAALHRAGLKKDQIRFLWGLGAHGAYDMINARKKLGEEIVEHYAVYNHDPFQNTVRVGRTPTGVELWFNREFLSCDLKIAVGCITPHVHVGFGGGAKLILPGVAGLETICQFHNQLFRDQSRIGLGNFENNIMRAECDAAGDAVGLDFKVDCLVNRRGEITSLYAGPFKATHAAGAEEGREHYGIPPSSGYDLVVCNAYAKANESAIALFFSTFSSPMLSAAFAFGLYVAGHFSADLAHFESVVDSRAIAWIAKGLYYLLPNLAPFDVKAAVVHGQAVPAGYLVLTTGYGLLYSAALVALAMLVFSRRDFK
;
A
#
# COMPACT_ATOMS: atom_id res chain seq x y z
N MET A 1 -9.37 19.84 -28.19
CA MET A 1 -8.71 18.79 -27.42
C MET A 1 -9.66 18.39 -26.32
N HIS A 2 -9.70 17.12 -25.91
CA HIS A 2 -10.43 16.77 -24.69
C HIS A 2 -9.66 17.31 -23.49
N ARG A 3 -10.38 17.94 -22.55
CA ARG A 3 -9.80 18.49 -21.31
C ARG A 3 -10.46 17.79 -20.14
N ILE A 4 -9.66 17.17 -19.29
CA ILE A 4 -10.14 16.46 -18.11
C ILE A 4 -9.42 17.02 -16.88
N SER A 5 -10.22 17.47 -15.92
CA SER A 5 -9.72 17.91 -14.62
C SER A 5 -9.53 16.71 -13.69
N ILE A 6 -8.33 16.58 -13.10
CA ILE A 6 -7.99 15.52 -12.16
C ILE A 6 -7.53 16.11 -10.81
N PRO A 7 -7.96 15.55 -9.67
CA PRO A 7 -7.49 16.00 -8.37
C PRO A 7 -6.03 15.60 -8.14
N SER A 8 -5.27 16.47 -7.47
CA SER A 8 -3.85 16.27 -7.18
C SER A 8 -3.46 16.84 -5.81
N ARG A 9 -2.44 16.24 -5.19
CA ARG A 9 -1.82 16.70 -3.94
C ARG A 9 -2.79 16.87 -2.76
N LEU A 10 -3.56 15.83 -2.44
CA LEU A 10 -4.54 15.80 -1.34
C LEU A 10 -4.06 16.49 -0.04
N TRP A 11 -2.84 16.17 0.41
CA TRP A 11 -2.26 16.67 1.66
C TRP A 11 -1.49 17.99 1.56
N TYR A 12 -1.65 18.71 0.44
CA TYR A 12 -0.98 19.99 0.19
C TYR A 12 -2.00 21.01 -0.30
N GLU A 13 -1.80 21.59 -1.49
CA GLU A 13 -2.71 22.60 -2.01
C GLU A 13 -4.05 22.02 -2.48
N ASN A 14 -4.17 20.68 -2.55
CA ASN A 14 -5.34 19.96 -3.02
C ASN A 14 -5.89 20.60 -4.32
N ARG A 15 -5.05 20.66 -5.35
CA ARG A 15 -5.35 21.38 -6.59
C ARG A 15 -5.87 20.44 -7.64
N GLU A 16 -6.58 21.01 -8.59
CA GLU A 16 -6.89 20.32 -9.83
C GLU A 16 -5.75 20.48 -10.82
N TRP A 17 -5.55 19.46 -11.63
CA TRP A 17 -4.64 19.48 -12.75
C TRP A 17 -5.42 19.15 -14.02
N GLU A 18 -5.22 19.94 -15.08
CA GLU A 18 -5.88 19.69 -16.36
C GLU A 18 -4.99 18.79 -17.21
N VAL A 19 -5.53 17.64 -17.62
CA VAL A 19 -4.91 16.77 -18.63
C VAL A 19 -5.58 17.05 -19.96
N THR A 20 -4.76 17.28 -20.99
CA THR A 20 -5.21 17.49 -22.36
C THR A 20 -4.95 16.24 -23.21
N LEU A 21 -5.97 15.78 -23.91
CA LEU A 21 -5.90 14.59 -24.78
C LEU A 21 -6.25 14.97 -26.23
N PRO A 22 -5.67 14.27 -27.24
CA PRO A 22 -5.95 14.53 -28.65
C PRO A 22 -7.44 14.43 -28.98
N GLU A 23 -7.96 15.34 -29.81
CA GLU A 23 -9.38 15.33 -30.22
C GLU A 23 -9.81 14.08 -30.99
N ARG A 24 -8.85 13.39 -31.61
CA ARG A 24 -9.12 12.17 -32.37
C ARG A 24 -9.33 10.93 -31.48
N TRP A 25 -9.11 11.05 -30.18
CA TRP A 25 -9.31 9.94 -29.23
C TRP A 25 -10.78 9.88 -28.83
N ASP A 26 -11.32 8.67 -28.76
CA ASP A 26 -12.58 8.43 -28.07
C ASP A 26 -12.30 8.31 -26.57
N VAL A 27 -12.82 9.25 -25.77
CA VAL A 27 -12.42 9.41 -24.36
C VAL A 27 -13.62 9.20 -23.45
N HIS A 28 -13.56 8.15 -22.64
CA HIS A 28 -14.56 7.84 -21.63
C HIS A 28 -14.03 8.18 -20.22
N ASN A 29 -14.73 9.06 -19.49
CA ASN A 29 -14.38 9.38 -18.11
C ASN A 29 -15.16 8.47 -17.13
N LEU A 30 -14.47 7.46 -16.60
CA LEU A 30 -15.06 6.42 -15.74
C LEU A 30 -15.10 6.84 -14.27
N ASN A 31 -15.75 7.97 -13.98
CA ASN A 31 -15.93 8.45 -12.61
C ASN A 31 -17.01 7.64 -11.89
N PRO A 32 -16.77 7.22 -10.63
CA PRO A 32 -17.79 6.54 -9.84
C PRO A 32 -18.87 7.52 -9.34
N PRO A 33 -20.06 7.04 -8.95
CA PRO A 33 -21.16 7.90 -8.49
C PRO A 33 -20.79 8.84 -7.34
N GLY A 34 -19.92 8.38 -6.43
CA GLY A 34 -19.45 9.14 -5.29
C GLY A 34 -18.43 10.25 -5.58
N PHE A 35 -17.97 10.35 -6.83
CA PHE A 35 -16.87 11.23 -7.22
C PHE A 35 -17.18 12.72 -6.97
N GLU A 36 -18.39 13.16 -7.30
CA GLU A 36 -18.87 14.55 -7.13
C GLU A 36 -19.90 14.69 -5.99
N LYS A 37 -20.04 13.67 -5.13
CA LYS A 37 -20.99 13.72 -4.03
C LYS A 37 -20.61 14.86 -3.07
N PRO A 38 -21.57 15.70 -2.64
CA PRO A 38 -21.28 16.85 -1.79
C PRO A 38 -20.80 16.43 -0.41
N ALA A 39 -19.96 17.27 0.19
CA ALA A 39 -19.45 17.07 1.53
C ALA A 39 -20.54 17.27 2.59
N LEU A 40 -20.44 16.53 3.70
CA LEU A 40 -21.20 16.76 4.91
C LEU A 40 -20.73 18.04 5.59
N SER A 41 -21.68 18.78 6.14
CA SER A 41 -21.37 19.90 7.04
C SER A 41 -20.83 19.39 8.39
N PRO A 42 -20.09 20.24 9.15
CA PRO A 42 -19.63 19.89 10.49
C PRO A 42 -20.75 19.44 11.43
N ARG A 43 -21.95 20.04 11.31
CA ARG A 43 -23.12 19.65 12.08
C ARG A 43 -23.60 18.24 11.74
N GLN A 44 -23.63 17.88 10.45
CA GLN A 44 -24.00 16.53 10.02
C GLN A 44 -22.97 15.49 10.49
N ILE A 45 -21.67 15.83 10.46
CA ILE A 45 -20.60 14.99 11.00
C ILE A 45 -20.82 14.73 12.49
N GLN A 46 -21.07 15.80 13.26
CA GLN A 46 -21.39 15.69 14.69
C GLN A 46 -22.62 14.80 14.93
N GLU A 47 -23.73 15.07 14.26
CA GLU A 47 -24.99 14.33 14.42
C GLU A 47 -24.81 12.84 14.14
N LYS A 48 -24.01 12.47 13.12
CA LYS A 48 -23.69 11.08 12.78
C LYS A 48 -22.81 10.39 13.83
N ILE A 49 -21.94 11.11 14.53
CA ILE A 49 -21.10 10.57 15.61
C ILE A 49 -21.92 10.38 16.89
N GLU A 50 -22.83 11.32 17.19
CA GLU A 50 -23.68 11.30 18.38
C GLU A 50 -24.81 10.27 18.28
N HIS A 51 -25.25 9.92 17.07
CA HIS A 51 -26.28 8.91 16.81
C HIS A 51 -25.67 7.72 16.04
N PRO A 52 -25.06 6.75 16.74
CA PRO A 52 -24.40 5.63 16.09
C PRO A 52 -25.40 4.75 15.33
N VAL A 53 -24.91 4.05 14.31
CA VAL A 53 -25.71 3.14 13.46
C VAL A 53 -26.35 1.99 14.24
N ALA A 54 -25.75 1.64 15.38
CA ALA A 54 -26.21 0.64 16.32
C ALA A 54 -25.53 0.85 17.68
N GLY A 55 -26.07 0.24 18.73
CA GLY A 55 -25.43 0.25 20.06
C GLY A 55 -25.48 1.61 20.78
N PRO A 56 -24.76 1.73 21.90
CA PRO A 56 -24.75 2.94 22.73
C PRO A 56 -23.97 4.08 22.09
N ALA A 57 -24.31 5.32 22.47
CA ALA A 57 -23.56 6.50 22.08
C ALA A 57 -22.12 6.47 22.65
N LEU A 58 -21.20 7.15 21.98
CA LEU A 58 -19.81 7.24 22.44
C LEU A 58 -19.70 7.83 23.85
N GLU A 59 -20.55 8.81 24.17
CA GLU A 59 -20.58 9.45 25.49
C GLU A 59 -20.94 8.44 26.60
N ASP A 60 -21.86 7.51 26.33
CA ASP A 60 -22.24 6.47 27.28
C ASP A 60 -21.14 5.43 27.46
N LEU A 61 -20.49 5.02 26.36
CA LEU A 61 -19.33 4.11 26.39
C LEU A 61 -18.14 4.71 27.16
N ALA A 62 -17.97 6.02 27.09
CA ALA A 62 -16.87 6.74 27.73
C ALA A 62 -17.10 7.01 29.22
N ARG A 63 -18.34 6.94 29.72
CA ARG A 63 -18.67 7.24 31.11
C ARG A 63 -17.92 6.30 32.07
N GLY A 64 -17.16 6.89 33.00
CA GLY A 64 -16.38 6.15 34.01
C GLY A 64 -15.08 5.52 33.49
N LYS A 65 -14.76 5.66 32.20
CA LYS A 65 -13.48 5.24 31.63
C LYS A 65 -12.36 6.17 32.09
N LYS A 66 -11.15 5.63 32.22
CA LYS A 66 -9.98 6.35 32.74
C LYS A 66 -8.99 6.73 31.65
N ARG A 67 -8.95 6.00 30.52
CA ARG A 67 -7.97 6.20 29.45
C ARG A 67 -8.54 5.82 28.09
N ALA A 68 -8.68 6.80 27.22
CA ALA A 68 -9.10 6.60 25.84
C ALA A 68 -7.92 6.66 24.86
N VAL A 69 -7.93 5.77 23.87
CA VAL A 69 -7.08 5.87 22.67
C VAL A 69 -7.94 6.04 21.44
N ILE A 70 -7.57 7.00 20.60
CA ILE A 70 -8.13 7.22 19.27
C ILE A 70 -7.08 6.77 18.25
N VAL A 71 -7.28 5.58 17.69
CA VAL A 71 -6.47 5.08 16.58
C VAL A 71 -6.94 5.74 15.29
N PHE A 72 -6.03 6.25 14.48
CA PHE A 72 -6.39 6.89 13.21
C PHE A 72 -5.47 6.43 12.10
N ASP A 73 -6.01 6.35 10.88
CA ASP A 73 -5.22 5.88 9.75
C ASP A 73 -4.12 6.87 9.32
N ASP A 74 -3.16 6.35 8.57
CA ASP A 74 -1.96 7.09 8.20
C ASP A 74 -2.15 8.00 6.97
N MET A 75 -1.07 8.65 6.51
CA MET A 75 -1.14 9.56 5.35
C MET A 75 -1.42 8.84 4.02
N THR A 76 -1.35 7.50 3.97
CA THR A 76 -1.71 6.69 2.80
C THR A 76 -3.22 6.48 2.66
N ARG A 77 -4.00 7.03 3.59
CA ARG A 77 -5.46 7.05 3.54
C ARG A 77 -5.96 8.49 3.50
N PRO A 78 -7.03 8.78 2.74
CA PRO A 78 -7.51 10.16 2.55
C PRO A 78 -8.33 10.71 3.71
N THR A 79 -8.53 9.96 4.79
CA THR A 79 -9.41 10.33 5.90
C THR A 79 -9.04 11.71 6.46
N PRO A 80 -9.93 12.71 6.40
CA PRO A 80 -9.69 14.04 6.98
C PRO A 80 -9.99 14.00 8.49
N VAL A 81 -9.12 13.35 9.27
CA VAL A 81 -9.33 13.11 10.71
C VAL A 81 -9.57 14.41 11.49
N LYS A 82 -8.97 15.53 11.06
CA LYS A 82 -9.18 16.88 11.60
C LYS A 82 -10.64 17.33 11.62
N GLU A 83 -11.49 16.79 10.75
CA GLU A 83 -12.93 17.11 10.70
C GLU A 83 -13.75 16.21 11.62
N VAL A 84 -13.20 15.06 12.05
CA VAL A 84 -13.91 14.05 12.85
C VAL A 84 -13.46 14.09 14.32
N ALA A 85 -12.16 14.16 14.54
CA ALA A 85 -11.55 14.07 15.87
C ALA A 85 -12.08 15.12 16.87
N PRO A 86 -12.32 16.39 16.51
CA PRO A 86 -12.88 17.36 17.45
C PRO A 86 -14.22 16.94 18.03
N HIS A 87 -15.09 16.34 17.22
CA HIS A 87 -16.41 15.86 17.67
C HIS A 87 -16.31 14.61 18.56
N VAL A 88 -15.38 13.70 18.24
CA VAL A 88 -15.07 12.54 19.09
C VAL A 88 -14.55 13.00 20.45
N VAL A 89 -13.57 13.90 20.47
CA VAL A 89 -12.97 14.46 21.69
C VAL A 89 -14.00 15.23 22.52
N ALA A 90 -14.90 16.00 21.88
CA ALA A 90 -15.97 16.70 22.57
C ALA A 90 -16.90 15.72 23.32
N ALA A 91 -17.27 14.60 22.71
CA ALA A 91 -18.06 13.55 23.37
C ALA A 91 -17.33 12.93 24.56
N LEU A 92 -16.01 12.70 24.45
CA LEU A 92 -15.19 12.18 25.56
C LEU A 92 -15.11 13.16 26.73
N HIS A 93 -15.00 14.46 26.45
CA HIS A 93 -15.01 15.48 27.50
C HIS A 93 -16.36 15.62 28.19
N ARG A 94 -17.48 15.53 27.45
CA ARG A 94 -18.83 15.50 28.06
C ARG A 94 -19.00 14.29 28.98
N ALA A 95 -18.40 13.15 28.63
CA ALA A 95 -18.35 11.96 29.48
C ALA A 95 -17.40 12.07 30.70
N GLY A 96 -16.62 13.16 30.79
CA GLY A 96 -15.77 13.50 31.94
C GLY A 96 -14.29 13.15 31.81
N LEU A 97 -13.81 12.68 30.65
CA LEU A 97 -12.38 12.44 30.45
C LEU A 97 -11.61 13.77 30.36
N LYS A 98 -10.44 13.83 31.00
CA LYS A 98 -9.51 14.95 30.90
C LYS A 98 -8.56 14.78 29.71
N LYS A 99 -7.87 15.86 29.31
CA LYS A 99 -6.97 15.87 28.15
C LYS A 99 -5.85 14.82 28.26
N ASP A 100 -5.23 14.68 29.43
CA ASP A 100 -4.16 13.70 29.71
C ASP A 100 -4.64 12.24 29.70
N GLN A 101 -5.95 12.03 29.73
CA GLN A 101 -6.57 10.71 29.65
C GLN A 101 -6.90 10.30 28.21
N ILE A 102 -6.73 11.19 27.23
CA ILE A 102 -7.03 10.94 25.81
C ILE A 102 -5.71 10.98 25.03
N ARG A 103 -5.46 9.97 24.19
CA ARG A 103 -4.30 9.95 23.28
C ARG A 103 -4.67 9.49 21.89
N PHE A 104 -3.87 9.92 20.94
CA PHE A 104 -3.96 9.54 19.54
C PHE A 104 -2.83 8.58 19.18
N LEU A 105 -3.15 7.56 18.38
CA LEU A 105 -2.18 6.57 17.92
C LEU A 105 -2.32 6.38 16.40
N TRP A 106 -1.25 6.62 15.66
CA TRP A 106 -1.21 6.32 14.23
C TRP A 106 -1.32 4.81 13.99
N GLY A 107 -2.30 4.39 13.21
CA GLY A 107 -2.44 3.02 12.73
C GLY A 107 -1.58 2.76 11.49
N LEU A 108 -0.25 2.71 11.68
CA LEU A 108 0.72 2.58 10.58
C LEU A 108 0.78 1.18 9.96
N GLY A 109 0.46 0.14 10.72
CA GLY A 109 0.83 -1.23 10.38
C GLY A 109 2.33 -1.34 10.16
N ALA A 110 2.74 -1.73 8.95
CA ALA A 110 4.15 -1.88 8.58
C ALA A 110 4.77 -0.63 7.90
N HIS A 111 4.08 0.51 7.89
CA HIS A 111 4.59 1.74 7.27
C HIS A 111 5.54 2.51 8.20
N GLY A 112 6.30 3.44 7.62
CA GLY A 112 7.21 4.31 8.36
C GLY A 112 6.46 5.34 9.24
N ALA A 113 7.14 5.78 10.30
CA ALA A 113 6.62 6.79 11.21
C ALA A 113 6.44 8.17 10.54
N TYR A 114 5.47 8.93 11.02
CA TYR A 114 5.17 10.28 10.55
C TYR A 114 5.61 11.35 11.56
N ASP A 115 6.03 12.49 11.00
CA ASP A 115 6.41 13.67 11.75
C ASP A 115 5.21 14.57 12.12
N MET A 116 5.50 15.68 12.80
CA MET A 116 4.49 16.63 13.25
C MET A 116 3.87 17.46 12.11
N ILE A 117 4.51 17.55 10.95
CA ILE A 117 3.93 18.23 9.77
C ILE A 117 2.77 17.38 9.25
N ASN A 118 3.00 16.08 9.13
CA ASN A 118 1.98 15.11 8.73
C ASN A 118 0.86 15.03 9.78
N ALA A 119 1.20 15.03 11.07
CA ALA A 119 0.21 15.06 12.15
C ALA A 119 -0.72 16.28 12.06
N ARG A 120 -0.19 17.49 11.84
CA ARG A 120 -1.02 18.70 11.68
C ARG A 120 -1.95 18.64 10.48
N LYS A 121 -1.47 18.11 9.35
CA LYS A 121 -2.30 17.93 8.15
C LYS A 121 -3.47 16.97 8.40
N LYS A 122 -3.20 15.89 9.15
CA LYS A 122 -4.15 14.81 9.40
C LYS A 122 -5.14 15.13 10.51
N LEU A 123 -4.64 15.56 11.67
CA LEU A 123 -5.39 15.76 12.92
C LEU A 123 -5.82 17.21 13.16
N GLY A 124 -5.17 18.17 12.49
CA GLY A 124 -5.33 19.59 12.79
C GLY A 124 -4.38 20.07 13.91
N GLU A 125 -4.20 21.38 13.99
CA GLU A 125 -3.28 22.02 14.95
C GLU A 125 -3.76 21.83 16.39
N GLU A 126 -5.05 22.06 16.65
CA GLU A 126 -5.64 21.98 17.99
C GLU A 126 -5.40 20.61 18.65
N ILE A 127 -5.62 19.52 17.90
CA ILE A 127 -5.38 18.17 18.43
C ILE A 127 -3.90 17.94 18.72
N VAL A 128 -3.05 18.33 17.78
CA VAL A 128 -1.59 18.15 17.88
C VAL A 128 -0.98 18.92 19.05
N GLU A 129 -1.52 20.10 19.38
CA GLU A 129 -1.00 20.96 20.44
C GLU A 129 -1.50 20.58 21.84
N HIS A 130 -2.61 19.84 21.93
CA HIS A 130 -3.27 19.58 23.21
C HIS A 130 -3.31 18.12 23.64
N TYR A 131 -3.04 17.16 22.75
CA TYR A 131 -3.09 15.73 23.05
C TYR A 131 -1.78 15.03 22.69
N ALA A 132 -1.49 13.95 23.41
CA ALA A 132 -0.38 13.07 23.05
C ALA A 132 -0.70 12.32 21.74
N VAL A 133 0.22 12.39 20.77
CA VAL A 133 0.13 11.70 19.48
C VAL A 133 1.32 10.76 19.34
N TYR A 134 1.03 9.46 19.24
CA TYR A 134 2.04 8.41 19.16
C TYR A 134 2.08 7.78 17.77
N ASN A 135 3.27 7.38 17.32
CA ASN A 135 3.43 6.49 16.17
C ASN A 135 3.42 5.04 16.65
N HIS A 136 2.68 4.18 15.96
CA HIS A 136 2.78 2.73 16.17
C HIS A 136 4.15 2.23 15.67
N ASP A 137 4.74 1.27 16.38
CA ASP A 137 5.93 0.54 15.93
C ASP A 137 5.55 -0.94 15.87
N PRO A 138 5.58 -1.60 14.70
CA PRO A 138 5.23 -3.01 14.57
C PRO A 138 6.36 -3.94 15.06
N PHE A 139 7.59 -3.45 15.23
CA PHE A 139 8.74 -4.25 15.62
C PHE A 139 8.91 -4.34 17.15
N GLN A 140 8.34 -3.39 17.90
CA GLN A 140 8.53 -3.26 19.34
C GLN A 140 7.25 -2.86 20.07
N ASN A 141 7.28 -2.93 21.40
CA ASN A 141 6.18 -2.50 22.26
C ASN A 141 4.82 -3.17 21.95
N THR A 142 4.84 -4.44 21.55
CA THR A 142 3.64 -5.25 21.34
C THR A 142 3.48 -6.30 22.44
N VAL A 143 2.23 -6.69 22.70
CA VAL A 143 1.86 -7.70 23.69
C VAL A 143 0.95 -8.71 23.02
N ARG A 144 1.21 -9.99 23.27
CA ARG A 144 0.37 -11.08 22.79
C ARG A 144 -0.98 -11.07 23.51
N VAL A 145 -2.06 -11.06 22.75
CA VAL A 145 -3.45 -11.08 23.27
C VAL A 145 -4.19 -12.36 22.98
N GLY A 146 -3.69 -13.20 22.06
CA GLY A 146 -4.33 -14.46 21.71
C GLY A 146 -4.05 -14.88 20.27
N ARG A 147 -5.04 -15.55 19.67
CA ARG A 147 -5.05 -15.99 18.27
C ARG A 147 -6.43 -15.80 17.67
N THR A 148 -6.51 -15.58 16.37
CA THR A 148 -7.79 -15.65 15.64
C THR A 148 -8.26 -17.10 15.49
N PRO A 149 -9.54 -17.35 15.13
CA PRO A 149 -10.04 -18.72 14.93
C PRO A 149 -9.28 -19.54 13.89
N THR A 150 -8.67 -18.88 12.89
CA THR A 150 -7.91 -19.57 11.84
C THR A 150 -6.41 -19.68 12.14
N GLY A 151 -5.96 -19.17 13.30
CA GLY A 151 -4.63 -19.40 13.85
C GLY A 151 -3.63 -18.24 13.72
N VAL A 152 -4.05 -17.04 13.33
CA VAL A 152 -3.15 -15.87 13.30
C VAL A 152 -2.80 -15.46 14.74
N GLU A 153 -1.52 -15.46 15.10
CA GLU A 153 -1.07 -14.88 16.37
C GLU A 153 -1.44 -13.41 16.44
N LEU A 154 -1.99 -12.97 17.57
CA LEU A 154 -2.36 -11.58 17.79
C LEU A 154 -1.41 -10.93 18.79
N TRP A 155 -0.58 -10.03 18.28
CA TRP A 155 0.30 -9.13 19.02
C TRP A 155 -0.08 -7.69 18.69
N PHE A 156 -0.37 -6.89 19.72
CA PHE A 156 -0.83 -5.51 19.53
C PHE A 156 -0.07 -4.54 20.40
N ASN A 157 -0.04 -3.28 19.96
CA ASN A 157 0.61 -2.18 20.66
C ASN A 157 0.16 -2.10 22.14
N ARG A 158 1.14 -2.07 23.05
CA ARG A 158 0.90 -2.05 24.50
C ARG A 158 0.13 -0.81 24.95
N GLU A 159 0.41 0.35 24.37
CA GLU A 159 -0.26 1.60 24.74
C GLU A 159 -1.75 1.55 24.38
N PHE A 160 -2.06 1.04 23.19
CA PHE A 160 -3.43 0.76 22.77
C PHE A 160 -4.15 -0.21 23.72
N LEU A 161 -3.50 -1.32 24.09
CA LEU A 161 -4.08 -2.30 25.01
C LEU A 161 -4.25 -1.78 26.44
N SER A 162 -3.45 -0.79 26.85
CA SER A 162 -3.56 -0.20 28.19
C SER A 162 -4.82 0.66 28.36
N CYS A 163 -5.47 1.06 27.26
CA CYS A 163 -6.65 1.92 27.28
C CYS A 163 -7.93 1.11 27.54
N ASP A 164 -8.82 1.65 28.36
CA ASP A 164 -10.10 1.03 28.70
C ASP A 164 -11.24 1.49 27.76
N LEU A 165 -10.99 2.50 26.92
CA LEU A 165 -11.81 2.88 25.78
C LEU A 165 -10.96 2.96 24.51
N LYS A 166 -11.31 2.18 23.49
CA LYS A 166 -10.58 2.08 22.23
C LYS A 166 -11.48 2.52 21.08
N ILE A 167 -11.08 3.61 20.43
CA ILE A 167 -11.82 4.25 19.35
C ILE A 167 -10.96 4.22 18.09
N ALA A 168 -11.56 4.03 16.93
CA ALA A 168 -10.84 4.07 15.66
C ALA A 168 -11.51 4.99 14.63
N VAL A 169 -10.76 5.88 14.01
CA VAL A 169 -11.23 6.87 13.01
C VAL A 169 -10.51 6.63 11.68
N GLY A 170 -11.26 6.35 10.63
CA GLY A 170 -10.70 6.03 9.32
C GLY A 170 -11.71 6.22 8.19
N CYS A 171 -11.40 5.64 7.04
CA CYS A 171 -12.30 5.62 5.89
C CYS A 171 -12.52 4.20 5.34
N ILE A 172 -13.67 4.04 4.69
CA ILE A 172 -13.99 2.88 3.86
C ILE A 172 -13.60 3.23 2.43
N THR A 173 -12.60 2.52 1.92
CA THR A 173 -12.14 2.64 0.53
C THR A 173 -11.93 1.24 -0.05
N PRO A 174 -12.11 1.02 -1.36
CA PRO A 174 -11.87 -0.30 -1.96
C PRO A 174 -10.46 -0.82 -1.63
N HIS A 175 -10.38 -2.10 -1.30
CA HIS A 175 -9.13 -2.75 -0.94
C HIS A 175 -9.04 -4.15 -1.54
N VAL A 176 -7.94 -4.41 -2.25
CA VAL A 176 -7.73 -5.62 -3.05
C VAL A 176 -7.84 -6.93 -2.28
N HIS A 177 -7.54 -6.93 -0.98
CA HIS A 177 -7.53 -8.15 -0.17
C HIS A 177 -8.79 -8.35 0.71
N VAL A 178 -9.38 -7.28 1.23
CA VAL A 178 -10.41 -7.34 2.28
C VAL A 178 -11.75 -6.76 1.82
N GLY A 179 -11.94 -6.61 0.51
CA GLY A 179 -13.10 -5.93 -0.09
C GLY A 179 -12.99 -4.42 0.00
N PHE A 180 -13.11 -3.93 1.23
CA PHE A 180 -13.01 -2.54 1.60
C PHE A 180 -12.07 -2.36 2.80
N GLY A 181 -11.55 -1.15 2.99
CA GLY A 181 -10.89 -0.70 4.21
C GLY A 181 -11.84 -0.60 5.41
N GLY A 182 -11.55 0.29 6.36
CA GLY A 182 -12.42 0.53 7.52
C GLY A 182 -12.64 -0.67 8.45
N GLY A 183 -13.56 -0.49 9.40
CA GLY A 183 -13.82 -1.44 10.47
C GLY A 183 -12.57 -1.75 11.31
N ALA A 184 -12.45 -3.00 11.75
CA ALA A 184 -11.30 -3.46 12.53
C ALA A 184 -10.00 -3.61 11.70
N LYS A 185 -10.03 -3.35 10.39
CA LYS A 185 -8.81 -3.34 9.55
C LYS A 185 -7.85 -2.21 9.95
N LEU A 186 -8.36 -1.15 10.57
CA LEU A 186 -7.53 -0.10 11.16
C LEU A 186 -6.78 -0.59 12.42
N ILE A 187 -7.22 -1.68 13.02
CA ILE A 187 -6.55 -2.31 14.15
C ILE A 187 -5.59 -3.40 13.66
N LEU A 188 -6.09 -4.36 12.87
CA LEU A 188 -5.28 -5.36 12.18
C LEU A 188 -5.28 -5.07 10.67
N PRO A 189 -4.18 -4.54 10.10
CA PRO A 189 -2.82 -4.48 10.66
C PRO A 189 -2.42 -3.20 11.39
N GLY A 190 -3.25 -2.15 11.44
CA GLY A 190 -2.79 -0.79 11.77
C GLY A 190 -2.01 -0.61 13.08
N VAL A 191 -2.32 -1.36 14.14
CA VAL A 191 -1.59 -1.31 15.43
C VAL A 191 -1.06 -2.69 15.88
N ALA A 192 -0.93 -3.61 14.93
CA ALA A 192 -0.49 -4.98 15.14
C ALA A 192 1.05 -5.13 15.00
N GLY A 193 1.64 -6.06 15.74
CA GLY A 193 3.05 -6.41 15.58
C GLY A 193 3.35 -7.08 14.24
N LEU A 194 4.59 -6.97 13.78
CA LEU A 194 5.00 -7.44 12.45
C LEU A 194 4.69 -8.92 12.23
N GLU A 195 4.87 -9.76 13.25
CA GLU A 195 4.55 -11.20 13.18
C GLU A 195 3.07 -11.43 12.90
N THR A 196 2.20 -10.66 13.55
CA THR A 196 0.74 -10.70 13.32
C THR A 196 0.43 -10.24 11.90
N ILE A 197 1.05 -9.15 11.46
CA ILE A 197 0.87 -8.61 10.11
C ILE A 197 1.28 -9.65 9.05
N CYS A 198 2.45 -10.28 9.20
CA CYS A 198 2.92 -11.31 8.26
C CYS A 198 1.99 -12.52 8.22
N GLN A 199 1.57 -13.04 9.38
CA GLN A 199 0.64 -14.19 9.44
C GLN A 199 -0.74 -13.86 8.89
N PHE A 200 -1.23 -12.64 9.13
CA PHE A 200 -2.46 -12.12 8.53
C PHE A 200 -2.35 -12.09 7.00
N HIS A 201 -1.25 -11.56 6.45
CA HIS A 201 -1.05 -11.52 4.99
C HIS A 201 -0.84 -12.91 4.38
N ASN A 202 -0.33 -13.89 5.13
CA ASN A 202 -0.26 -15.29 4.66
C ASN A 202 -1.65 -15.90 4.42
N GLN A 203 -2.72 -15.35 5.01
CA GLN A 203 -4.08 -15.79 4.75
C GLN A 203 -4.49 -15.59 3.28
N LEU A 204 -3.83 -14.68 2.55
CA LEU A 204 -4.04 -14.45 1.11
C LEU A 204 -3.91 -15.74 0.28
N PHE A 205 -3.08 -16.68 0.72
CA PHE A 205 -2.79 -17.90 -0.02
C PHE A 205 -3.70 -19.07 0.36
N ARG A 206 -4.60 -18.91 1.34
CA ARG A 206 -5.50 -20.00 1.77
C ARG A 206 -6.67 -20.20 0.82
N ASP A 207 -7.30 -19.11 0.40
CA ASP A 207 -8.41 -19.15 -0.54
C ASP A 207 -8.55 -17.80 -1.27
N GLN A 208 -7.95 -17.72 -2.46
CA GLN A 208 -7.98 -16.51 -3.28
C GLN A 208 -9.36 -16.23 -3.90
N SER A 209 -10.29 -17.20 -3.92
CA SER A 209 -11.64 -16.99 -4.44
C SER A 209 -12.51 -16.14 -3.49
N ARG A 210 -12.09 -16.04 -2.23
CA ARG A 210 -12.78 -15.34 -1.15
C ARG A 210 -12.10 -14.04 -0.73
N ILE A 211 -11.31 -13.45 -1.63
CA ILE A 211 -10.74 -12.11 -1.48
C ILE A 211 -11.10 -11.27 -2.72
N GLY A 212 -10.64 -10.02 -2.78
CA GLY A 212 -10.85 -9.17 -3.95
C GLY A 212 -11.52 -7.84 -3.63
N LEU A 213 -11.48 -6.93 -4.60
CA LEU A 213 -12.14 -5.62 -4.51
C LEU A 213 -13.66 -5.80 -4.37
N GLY A 214 -14.26 -5.07 -3.43
CA GLY A 214 -15.71 -5.10 -3.21
C GLY A 214 -16.26 -6.35 -2.52
N ASN A 215 -15.48 -7.43 -2.37
CA ASN A 215 -15.91 -8.64 -1.66
C ASN A 215 -15.67 -8.51 -0.15
N PHE A 216 -16.72 -8.25 0.65
CA PHE A 216 -16.63 -8.10 2.11
C PHE A 216 -17.52 -9.05 2.93
N GLU A 217 -18.51 -9.72 2.34
CA GLU A 217 -19.43 -10.60 3.08
C GLU A 217 -18.81 -11.97 3.43
N ASN A 218 -18.16 -12.61 2.45
CA ASN A 218 -17.53 -13.93 2.63
C ASN A 218 -16.00 -13.85 2.59
N ASN A 219 -15.44 -12.72 2.99
CA ASN A 219 -14.02 -12.45 2.85
C ASN A 219 -13.20 -13.04 4.01
N ILE A 220 -12.29 -13.98 3.69
CA ILE A 220 -11.49 -14.68 4.72
C ILE A 220 -10.63 -13.72 5.54
N MET A 221 -10.07 -12.68 4.92
CA MET A 221 -9.20 -11.74 5.60
C MET A 221 -9.99 -10.72 6.41
N ARG A 222 -11.20 -10.36 5.97
CA ARG A 222 -12.10 -9.51 6.77
C ARG A 222 -12.45 -10.19 8.10
N ALA A 223 -12.74 -11.50 8.06
CA ALA A 223 -13.02 -12.27 9.27
C ALA A 223 -11.86 -12.23 10.28
N GLU A 224 -10.61 -12.23 9.82
CA GLU A 224 -9.43 -12.06 10.69
C GLU A 224 -9.37 -10.68 11.34
N CYS A 225 -9.62 -9.61 10.55
CA CYS A 225 -9.68 -8.25 11.08
C CYS A 225 -10.76 -8.15 12.17
N ASP A 226 -11.94 -8.71 11.93
CA ASP A 226 -13.07 -8.64 12.85
C ASP A 226 -12.84 -9.44 14.12
N ALA A 227 -12.28 -10.65 14.00
CA ALA A 227 -11.88 -11.46 15.16
C ALA A 227 -10.81 -10.76 15.99
N ALA A 228 -9.85 -10.08 15.35
CA ALA A 228 -8.85 -9.28 16.06
C ALA A 228 -9.47 -8.07 16.76
N GLY A 229 -10.42 -7.38 16.11
CA GLY A 229 -11.17 -6.27 16.70
C GLY A 229 -11.95 -6.66 17.95
N ASP A 230 -12.61 -7.82 17.92
CA ASP A 230 -13.28 -8.40 19.11
C ASP A 230 -12.26 -8.72 20.21
N ALA A 231 -11.15 -9.39 19.86
CA ALA A 231 -10.15 -9.85 20.82
C ALA A 231 -9.49 -8.71 21.61
N VAL A 232 -9.32 -7.53 21.00
CA VAL A 232 -8.74 -6.36 21.68
C VAL A 232 -9.78 -5.42 22.29
N GLY A 233 -11.06 -5.67 22.05
CA GLY A 233 -12.17 -4.82 22.49
C GLY A 233 -12.15 -3.44 21.82
N LEU A 234 -12.27 -3.38 20.50
CA LEU A 234 -12.53 -2.11 19.80
C LEU A 234 -13.95 -1.63 20.09
N ASP A 235 -14.09 -0.59 20.92
CA ASP A 235 -15.39 -0.15 21.45
C ASP A 235 -16.21 0.68 20.47
N PHE A 236 -15.55 1.57 19.71
CA PHE A 236 -16.23 2.51 18.82
C PHE A 236 -15.44 2.78 17.55
N LYS A 237 -16.12 2.82 16.41
CA LYS A 237 -15.53 3.08 15.10
C LYS A 237 -16.25 4.24 14.44
N VAL A 238 -15.48 5.14 13.82
CA VAL A 238 -15.98 6.13 12.87
C VAL A 238 -15.33 5.88 11.51
N ASP A 239 -16.12 5.56 10.50
CA ASP A 239 -15.67 5.40 9.12
C ASP A 239 -16.37 6.40 8.19
N CYS A 240 -15.59 7.09 7.36
CA CYS A 240 -16.11 7.96 6.31
C CYS A 240 -15.94 7.38 4.91
N LEU A 241 -16.79 7.85 3.99
CA LEU A 241 -16.60 7.76 2.55
C LEU A 241 -16.22 9.16 2.05
N VAL A 242 -15.26 9.23 1.15
CA VAL A 242 -14.74 10.48 0.61
C VAL A 242 -15.03 10.66 -0.87
N ASN A 243 -15.23 11.92 -1.29
CA ASN A 243 -15.28 12.30 -2.70
C ASN A 243 -13.87 12.51 -3.28
N ARG A 244 -13.82 12.98 -4.53
CA ARG A 244 -12.58 13.28 -5.26
C ARG A 244 -11.69 14.36 -4.65
N ARG A 245 -12.21 15.15 -3.70
CA ARG A 245 -11.50 16.21 -2.98
C ARG A 245 -10.99 15.76 -1.61
N GLY A 246 -11.27 14.51 -1.23
CA GLY A 246 -10.98 13.99 0.11
C GLY A 246 -11.96 14.45 1.17
N GLU A 247 -13.09 15.04 0.78
CA GLU A 247 -14.10 15.56 1.70
C GLU A 247 -15.08 14.44 2.10
N ILE A 248 -15.59 14.49 3.33
CA ILE A 248 -16.48 13.47 3.89
C ILE A 248 -17.86 13.59 3.23
N THR A 249 -18.29 12.57 2.51
CA THR A 249 -19.61 12.51 1.84
C THR A 249 -20.65 11.73 2.61
N SER A 250 -20.19 10.73 3.36
CA SER A 250 -20.97 9.90 4.27
C SER A 250 -20.09 9.52 5.45
N LEU A 251 -20.71 9.36 6.62
CA LEU A 251 -20.04 9.00 7.86
C LEU A 251 -20.91 8.03 8.65
N TYR A 252 -20.26 6.99 9.16
CA TYR A 252 -20.87 5.94 9.96
C TYR A 252 -20.11 5.84 11.28
N ALA A 253 -20.83 5.75 12.39
CA ALA A 253 -20.27 5.68 13.73
C ALA A 253 -20.96 4.59 14.57
N GLY A 254 -20.25 3.94 15.49
CA GLY A 254 -20.81 2.88 16.34
C GLY A 254 -19.91 1.64 16.43
N PRO A 255 -20.48 0.47 16.77
CA PRO A 255 -19.77 -0.81 16.80
C PRO A 255 -19.12 -1.11 15.45
N PHE A 256 -17.85 -1.50 15.47
CA PHE A 256 -17.02 -1.54 14.25
C PHE A 256 -17.54 -2.44 13.13
N LYS A 257 -18.21 -3.56 13.44
CA LYS A 257 -18.81 -4.45 12.43
C LYS A 257 -20.02 -3.82 11.76
N ALA A 258 -20.93 -3.23 12.54
CA ALA A 258 -22.12 -2.56 12.02
C ALA A 258 -21.73 -1.31 11.21
N THR A 259 -20.78 -0.52 11.71
CA THR A 259 -20.21 0.63 11.01
C THR A 259 -19.59 0.23 9.67
N HIS A 260 -18.79 -0.84 9.65
CA HIS A 260 -18.18 -1.33 8.42
C HIS A 260 -19.21 -1.86 7.43
N ALA A 261 -20.17 -2.69 7.87
CA ALA A 261 -21.21 -3.23 7.00
C ALA A 261 -22.04 -2.14 6.32
N ALA A 262 -22.52 -1.16 7.10
CA ALA A 262 -23.31 -0.05 6.56
C ALA A 262 -22.51 0.79 5.54
N GLY A 263 -21.27 1.14 5.87
CA GLY A 263 -20.44 1.93 4.97
C GLY A 263 -19.88 1.15 3.78
N ALA A 264 -19.69 -0.17 3.88
CA ALA A 264 -19.26 -1.01 2.76
C ALA A 264 -20.39 -1.21 1.74
N GLU A 265 -21.64 -1.31 2.20
CA GLU A 265 -22.80 -1.37 1.31
C GLU A 265 -22.92 -0.10 0.48
N GLU A 266 -22.87 1.08 1.11
CA GLU A 266 -22.83 2.35 0.36
C GLU A 266 -21.54 2.44 -0.48
N GLY A 267 -20.41 1.99 0.06
CA GLY A 267 -19.12 2.01 -0.62
C GLY A 267 -19.11 1.26 -1.96
N ARG A 268 -19.89 0.18 -2.06
CA ARG A 268 -20.09 -0.58 -3.31
C ARG A 268 -20.68 0.31 -4.41
N GLU A 269 -21.65 1.14 -4.08
CA GLU A 269 -22.29 2.06 -5.03
C GLU A 269 -21.45 3.33 -5.23
N HIS A 270 -20.93 3.89 -4.14
CA HIS A 270 -20.17 5.14 -4.13
C HIS A 270 -18.87 5.04 -4.93
N TYR A 271 -18.18 3.89 -4.89
CA TYR A 271 -16.91 3.67 -5.59
C TYR A 271 -17.03 2.77 -6.83
N GLY A 272 -18.18 2.11 -7.03
CA GLY A 272 -18.39 1.17 -8.13
C GLY A 272 -18.56 1.87 -9.47
N ILE A 273 -17.98 1.30 -10.52
CA ILE A 273 -18.28 1.65 -11.92
C ILE A 273 -18.77 0.41 -12.66
N PRO A 274 -19.62 0.56 -13.69
CA PRO A 274 -19.96 -0.55 -14.56
C PRO A 274 -18.70 -1.17 -15.18
N PRO A 275 -18.65 -2.51 -15.35
CA PRO A 275 -17.57 -3.14 -16.09
C PRO A 275 -17.41 -2.51 -17.46
N SER A 276 -16.19 -2.07 -17.78
CA SER A 276 -15.88 -1.45 -19.06
C SER A 276 -14.59 -2.04 -19.62
N SER A 277 -14.56 -2.30 -20.93
CA SER A 277 -13.46 -2.98 -21.62
C SER A 277 -13.32 -2.48 -23.05
N GLY A 278 -12.26 -2.90 -23.75
CA GLY A 278 -12.00 -2.49 -25.14
C GLY A 278 -11.23 -1.17 -25.28
N TYR A 279 -10.55 -0.72 -24.23
CA TYR A 279 -9.70 0.47 -24.28
C TYR A 279 -8.28 0.14 -24.74
N ASP A 280 -7.77 0.91 -25.70
CA ASP A 280 -6.35 0.85 -26.09
C ASP A 280 -5.41 1.44 -25.04
N LEU A 281 -5.90 2.42 -24.26
CA LEU A 281 -5.15 3.12 -23.22
C LEU A 281 -6.05 3.40 -22.01
N VAL A 282 -5.51 3.19 -20.81
CA VAL A 282 -6.16 3.54 -19.54
C VAL A 282 -5.27 4.52 -18.77
N VAL A 283 -5.84 5.65 -18.34
CA VAL A 283 -5.18 6.63 -17.49
C VAL A 283 -5.80 6.57 -16.10
N CYS A 284 -5.00 6.23 -15.10
CA CYS A 284 -5.44 6.13 -13.70
C CYS A 284 -4.82 7.23 -12.84
N ASN A 285 -5.58 7.75 -11.89
CA ASN A 285 -5.10 8.71 -10.89
C ASN A 285 -5.15 8.10 -9.48
N ALA A 286 -4.00 7.96 -8.83
CA ALA A 286 -3.88 7.43 -7.46
C ALA A 286 -3.92 8.55 -6.40
N TYR A 287 -4.75 9.58 -6.60
CA TYR A 287 -4.83 10.79 -5.76
C TYR A 287 -4.91 10.53 -4.25
N ALA A 288 -5.80 9.62 -3.84
CA ALA A 288 -6.06 9.30 -2.43
C ALA A 288 -5.11 8.23 -1.84
N LYS A 289 -4.28 7.60 -2.69
CA LYS A 289 -3.36 6.52 -2.34
C LYS A 289 -2.08 6.61 -3.18
N ALA A 290 -1.36 7.72 -3.04
CA ALA A 290 -0.19 8.02 -3.88
C ALA A 290 0.94 6.97 -3.83
N ASN A 291 0.96 6.11 -2.80
CA ASN A 291 1.86 4.95 -2.76
C ASN A 291 1.49 3.87 -3.78
N GLU A 292 0.19 3.71 -4.11
CA GLU A 292 -0.25 2.76 -5.15
C GLU A 292 0.25 3.19 -6.55
N SER A 293 0.36 4.49 -6.85
CA SER A 293 0.99 4.93 -8.11
C SER A 293 2.48 4.68 -8.14
N ALA A 294 3.20 4.80 -7.01
CA ALA A 294 4.61 4.43 -6.94
C ALA A 294 4.81 2.92 -7.17
N ILE A 295 3.92 2.10 -6.60
CA ILE A 295 3.88 0.64 -6.84
C ILE A 295 3.56 0.34 -8.30
N ALA A 296 2.51 0.95 -8.86
CA ALA A 296 2.14 0.77 -10.27
C ALA A 296 3.23 1.25 -11.22
N LEU A 297 3.89 2.37 -10.93
CA LEU A 297 5.03 2.88 -11.69
C LEU A 297 6.22 1.92 -11.61
N PHE A 298 6.54 1.46 -10.40
CA PHE A 298 7.55 0.44 -10.18
C PHE A 298 7.23 -0.79 -11.03
N PHE A 299 6.06 -1.40 -10.87
CA PHE A 299 5.65 -2.54 -11.68
C PHE A 299 5.58 -2.21 -13.17
N SER A 300 5.23 -1.01 -13.61
CA SER A 300 5.23 -0.63 -15.04
C SER A 300 6.63 -0.48 -15.61
N THR A 301 7.65 -0.20 -14.78
CA THR A 301 9.05 -0.18 -15.24
C THR A 301 9.55 -1.56 -15.62
N PHE A 302 8.93 -2.61 -15.09
CA PHE A 302 9.31 -3.96 -15.41
C PHE A 302 8.18 -4.75 -16.08
N SER A 303 6.91 -4.36 -16.04
CA SER A 303 5.77 -5.05 -16.66
C SER A 303 5.71 -4.83 -18.17
N SER A 304 6.14 -5.74 -19.05
CA SER A 304 6.32 -7.21 -18.95
C SER A 304 7.67 -7.72 -18.39
N PRO A 305 7.74 -8.28 -17.15
CA PRO A 305 9.02 -8.41 -16.45
C PRO A 305 9.60 -9.80 -16.41
N MET A 306 8.72 -10.79 -16.46
CA MET A 306 9.11 -12.17 -16.28
C MET A 306 10.06 -12.60 -17.40
N LEU A 307 9.82 -12.16 -18.64
CA LEU A 307 10.71 -12.47 -19.76
C LEU A 307 12.02 -11.68 -19.69
N SER A 308 12.01 -10.38 -19.37
CA SER A 308 13.24 -9.58 -19.29
C SER A 308 14.14 -10.01 -18.13
N ALA A 309 13.58 -10.33 -16.96
CA ALA A 309 14.32 -10.89 -15.83
C ALA A 309 14.80 -12.32 -16.13
N ALA A 310 13.99 -13.16 -16.78
CA ALA A 310 14.41 -14.49 -17.20
C ALA A 310 15.50 -14.45 -18.28
N PHE A 311 15.44 -13.52 -19.22
CA PHE A 311 16.48 -13.33 -20.24
C PHE A 311 17.74 -12.70 -19.67
N ALA A 312 17.64 -11.72 -18.76
CA ALA A 312 18.80 -11.14 -18.08
C ALA A 312 19.49 -12.16 -17.17
N PHE A 313 18.70 -12.94 -16.41
CA PHE A 313 19.21 -14.04 -15.58
C PHE A 313 19.79 -15.17 -16.45
N GLY A 314 19.12 -15.56 -17.52
CA GLY A 314 19.61 -16.56 -18.47
C GLY A 314 20.91 -16.13 -19.16
N LEU A 315 21.01 -14.86 -19.56
CA LEU A 315 22.22 -14.28 -20.15
C LEU A 315 23.37 -14.17 -19.14
N TYR A 316 23.07 -13.85 -17.89
CA TYR A 316 24.03 -13.85 -16.78
C TYR A 316 24.59 -15.24 -16.51
N VAL A 317 23.71 -16.25 -16.40
CA VAL A 317 24.10 -17.65 -16.20
C VAL A 317 24.92 -18.13 -17.40
N ALA A 318 24.39 -18.01 -18.62
CA ALA A 318 25.07 -18.46 -19.83
C ALA A 318 26.42 -17.74 -20.06
N GLY A 319 26.52 -16.47 -19.67
CA GLY A 319 27.75 -15.70 -19.79
C GLY A 319 28.85 -16.12 -18.82
N HIS A 320 28.51 -16.65 -17.64
CA HIS A 320 29.47 -17.23 -16.70
C HIS A 320 29.98 -18.60 -17.15
N PHE A 321 29.13 -19.39 -17.82
CA PHE A 321 29.52 -20.67 -18.42
C PHE A 321 30.11 -20.53 -19.84
N SER A 322 30.26 -19.30 -20.35
CA SER A 322 30.79 -19.06 -21.71
C SER A 322 32.23 -19.58 -21.88
N ALA A 323 33.06 -19.50 -20.84
CA ALA A 323 34.42 -20.06 -20.87
C ALA A 323 34.44 -21.59 -21.04
N ASP A 324 33.43 -22.28 -20.48
CA ASP A 324 33.27 -23.74 -20.64
C ASP A 324 32.78 -24.10 -22.06
N LEU A 325 31.97 -23.23 -22.69
CA LEU A 325 31.57 -23.38 -24.10
C LEU A 325 32.77 -23.33 -25.06
N ALA A 326 33.82 -22.56 -24.73
CA ALA A 326 35.04 -22.49 -25.55
C ALA A 326 35.86 -23.79 -25.54
N HIS A 327 35.72 -24.62 -24.50
CA HIS A 327 36.46 -25.88 -24.32
C HIS A 327 35.59 -27.10 -24.62
N PHE A 328 34.31 -26.87 -24.93
CA PHE A 328 33.29 -27.91 -25.10
C PHE A 328 33.59 -28.86 -26.27
N GLU A 329 34.33 -28.40 -27.29
CA GLU A 329 34.78 -29.22 -28.43
C GLU A 329 35.64 -30.41 -27.99
N SER A 330 36.30 -30.35 -26.83
CA SER A 330 37.11 -31.45 -26.28
C SER A 330 36.30 -32.53 -25.56
N VAL A 331 34.99 -32.34 -25.38
CA VAL A 331 34.14 -33.16 -24.51
C VAL A 331 32.95 -33.78 -25.27
N VAL A 332 32.78 -33.48 -26.55
CA VAL A 332 31.69 -34.02 -27.40
C VAL A 332 32.21 -34.52 -28.75
N ASP A 333 31.84 -35.75 -29.11
CA ASP A 333 32.23 -36.38 -30.38
C ASP A 333 31.47 -35.85 -31.61
N SER A 334 30.42 -35.04 -31.40
CA SER A 334 29.58 -34.51 -32.48
C SER A 334 30.08 -33.15 -32.98
N ARG A 335 30.52 -33.11 -34.25
CA ARG A 335 30.95 -31.88 -34.94
C ARG A 335 29.87 -30.80 -35.00
N ALA A 336 28.60 -31.19 -35.09
CA ALA A 336 27.49 -30.24 -35.15
C ALA A 336 27.29 -29.53 -33.80
N ILE A 337 27.42 -30.27 -32.69
CA ILE A 337 27.27 -29.73 -31.34
C ILE A 337 28.44 -28.80 -31.00
N ALA A 338 29.67 -29.20 -31.39
CA ALA A 338 30.85 -28.35 -31.24
C ALA A 338 30.72 -27.00 -31.97
N TRP A 339 30.20 -27.03 -33.21
CA TRP A 339 29.94 -25.82 -33.98
C TRP A 339 28.91 -24.89 -33.33
N ILE A 340 27.82 -25.44 -32.80
CA ILE A 340 26.78 -24.67 -32.10
C ILE A 340 27.35 -24.04 -30.82
N ALA A 341 28.09 -24.80 -30.02
CA ALA A 341 28.72 -24.30 -28.79
C ALA A 341 29.70 -23.15 -29.08
N LYS A 342 30.50 -23.27 -30.14
CA LYS A 342 31.42 -22.23 -30.60
C LYS A 342 30.70 -20.98 -31.09
N GLY A 343 29.57 -21.14 -31.79
CA GLY A 343 28.70 -20.01 -32.17
C GLY A 343 28.15 -19.27 -30.95
N LEU A 344 27.67 -20.00 -29.95
CA LEU A 344 27.15 -19.43 -28.70
C LEU A 344 28.24 -18.71 -27.89
N TYR A 345 29.47 -19.24 -27.85
CA TYR A 345 30.62 -18.59 -27.21
C TYR A 345 30.89 -17.18 -27.73
N TYR A 346 30.80 -16.96 -29.05
CA TYR A 346 31.00 -15.63 -29.65
C TYR A 346 29.78 -14.71 -29.57
N LEU A 347 28.58 -15.27 -29.38
CA LEU A 347 27.33 -14.51 -29.29
C LEU A 347 27.03 -14.03 -27.86
N LEU A 348 27.38 -14.82 -26.84
CA LEU A 348 27.10 -14.53 -25.44
C LEU A 348 28.21 -13.68 -24.79
N PRO A 349 27.90 -12.85 -23.79
CA PRO A 349 28.94 -12.13 -23.04
C PRO A 349 29.83 -13.13 -22.32
N ASN A 350 31.15 -12.93 -22.37
CA ASN A 350 32.05 -13.70 -21.54
C ASN A 350 32.21 -13.01 -20.18
N LEU A 351 31.44 -13.47 -19.18
CA LEU A 351 31.42 -12.88 -17.84
C LEU A 351 32.42 -13.55 -16.88
N ALA A 352 32.98 -14.70 -17.26
CA ALA A 352 33.95 -15.44 -16.45
C ALA A 352 35.16 -14.59 -16.00
N PRO A 353 35.73 -13.69 -16.83
CA PRO A 353 36.83 -12.83 -16.39
C PRO A 353 36.48 -11.85 -15.25
N PHE A 354 35.19 -11.57 -15.02
CA PHE A 354 34.76 -10.71 -13.91
C PHE A 354 34.71 -11.47 -12.55
N ASP A 355 34.81 -12.80 -12.54
CA ASP A 355 34.85 -13.58 -11.31
C ASP A 355 36.29 -13.73 -10.78
N VAL A 356 36.73 -12.74 -10.00
CA VAL A 356 38.04 -12.75 -9.32
C VAL A 356 38.00 -13.36 -7.91
N LYS A 357 36.88 -13.96 -7.50
CA LYS A 357 36.68 -14.39 -6.11
C LYS A 357 37.73 -15.40 -5.66
N ALA A 358 38.07 -16.37 -6.50
CA ALA A 358 39.08 -17.37 -6.16
C ALA A 358 40.44 -16.73 -5.87
N ALA A 359 40.87 -15.78 -6.71
CA ALA A 359 42.12 -15.05 -6.51
C ALA A 359 42.09 -14.24 -5.19
N VAL A 360 40.98 -13.56 -4.90
CA VAL A 360 40.82 -12.76 -3.67
C VAL A 360 40.78 -13.63 -2.42
N VAL A 361 40.03 -14.74 -2.42
CA VAL A 361 39.90 -15.67 -1.28
C VAL A 361 41.23 -16.37 -0.96
N HIS A 362 42.04 -16.65 -1.97
CA HIS A 362 43.35 -17.28 -1.79
C HIS A 362 44.51 -16.28 -1.65
N GLY A 363 44.22 -14.99 -1.49
CA GLY A 363 45.24 -13.94 -1.29
C GLY A 363 46.17 -13.73 -2.49
N GLN A 364 45.74 -14.13 -3.68
CA GLN A 364 46.50 -13.94 -4.92
C GLN A 364 46.28 -12.53 -5.45
N ALA A 365 47.37 -11.86 -5.83
CA ALA A 365 47.29 -10.54 -6.44
C ALA A 365 46.69 -10.63 -7.85
N VAL A 366 45.61 -9.88 -8.10
CA VAL A 366 45.03 -9.75 -9.44
C VAL A 366 45.88 -8.74 -10.24
N PRO A 367 46.45 -9.11 -11.40
CA PRO A 367 47.32 -8.21 -12.16
C PRO A 367 46.58 -6.93 -12.60
N ALA A 368 47.23 -5.77 -12.51
CA ALA A 368 46.63 -4.50 -12.95
C ALA A 368 46.21 -4.52 -14.43
N GLY A 369 47.01 -5.16 -15.30
CA GLY A 369 46.66 -5.33 -16.72
C GLY A 369 45.39 -6.16 -16.93
N TYR A 370 45.15 -7.16 -16.08
CA TYR A 370 43.93 -7.96 -16.11
C TYR A 370 42.70 -7.12 -15.75
N LEU A 371 42.81 -6.30 -14.70
CA LEU A 371 41.74 -5.38 -14.28
C LEU A 371 41.41 -4.36 -15.37
N VAL A 372 42.43 -3.77 -16.00
CA VAL A 372 42.25 -2.79 -17.10
C VAL A 372 41.57 -3.44 -18.30
N LEU A 373 42.02 -4.62 -18.73
CA LEU A 373 41.45 -5.32 -19.88
C LEU A 373 39.99 -5.74 -19.64
N THR A 374 39.71 -6.32 -18.47
CA THR A 374 38.37 -6.78 -18.09
C THR A 374 37.39 -5.62 -17.94
N THR A 375 37.84 -4.52 -17.32
CA THR A 375 37.05 -3.29 -17.20
C THR A 375 36.77 -2.68 -18.58
N GLY A 376 37.79 -2.59 -19.45
CA GLY A 376 37.65 -2.09 -20.82
C GLY A 376 36.66 -2.93 -21.65
N TYR A 377 36.72 -4.26 -21.53
CA TYR A 377 35.76 -5.16 -22.15
C TYR A 377 34.33 -4.90 -21.67
N GLY A 378 34.12 -4.77 -20.35
CA GLY A 378 32.81 -4.48 -19.77
C GLY A 378 32.21 -3.14 -20.25
N LEU A 379 33.05 -2.11 -20.34
CA LEU A 379 32.64 -0.80 -20.85
C LEU A 379 32.25 -0.84 -22.33
N LEU A 380 33.04 -1.50 -23.17
CA LEU A 380 32.75 -1.63 -24.61
C LEU A 380 31.48 -2.45 -24.85
N TYR A 381 31.30 -3.56 -24.13
CA TYR A 381 30.11 -4.39 -24.25
C TYR A 381 28.85 -3.65 -23.80
N SER A 382 28.93 -2.92 -22.69
CA SER A 382 27.82 -2.09 -22.20
C SER A 382 27.46 -0.98 -23.18
N ALA A 383 28.46 -0.29 -23.75
CA ALA A 383 28.25 0.74 -24.75
C ALA A 383 27.57 0.19 -26.03
N ALA A 384 27.96 -1.01 -26.48
CA ALA A 384 27.34 -1.68 -27.61
C ALA A 384 25.87 -2.05 -27.33
N LEU A 385 25.56 -2.58 -26.15
CA LEU A 385 24.18 -2.89 -25.75
C LEU A 385 23.31 -1.64 -25.64
N VAL A 386 23.84 -0.55 -25.08
CA VAL A 386 23.14 0.74 -25.01
C VAL A 386 22.87 1.30 -26.41
N ALA A 387 23.86 1.25 -27.31
CA ALA A 387 23.68 1.70 -28.69
C ALA A 387 22.63 0.87 -29.45
N LEU A 388 22.62 -0.46 -29.26
CA LEU A 388 21.60 -1.34 -29.84
C LEU A 388 20.21 -1.05 -29.25
N ALA A 389 20.12 -0.83 -27.94
CA ALA A 389 18.88 -0.44 -27.28
C ALA A 389 18.34 0.88 -27.85
N MET A 390 19.20 1.89 -28.02
CA MET A 390 18.84 3.17 -28.65
C MET A 390 18.35 3.00 -30.10
N LEU A 391 18.98 2.13 -30.89
CA LEU A 391 18.56 1.81 -32.27
C LEU A 391 17.20 1.09 -32.32
N VAL A 392 16.90 0.24 -31.34
CA VAL A 392 15.59 -0.45 -31.24
C VAL A 392 14.51 0.52 -30.76
N PHE A 393 14.82 1.35 -29.76
CA PHE A 393 13.87 2.34 -29.22
C PHE A 393 13.56 3.46 -30.22
N SER A 394 14.56 3.97 -30.95
CA SER A 394 14.35 5.01 -31.98
C SER A 394 13.46 4.56 -33.15
N ARG A 395 13.21 3.26 -33.32
CA ARG A 395 12.25 2.70 -34.28
C ARG A 395 10.84 2.54 -33.72
N ARG A 396 10.66 2.69 -32.40
CA ARG A 396 9.39 2.59 -31.68
C ARG A 396 8.80 3.94 -31.28
N ASP A 397 9.56 5.03 -31.41
CA ASP A 397 9.01 6.37 -31.35
C ASP A 397 8.13 6.63 -32.58
N PHE A 398 6.89 7.07 -32.34
CA PHE A 398 5.95 7.49 -33.37
C PHE A 398 6.60 8.54 -34.30
N LYS A 399 6.62 8.26 -35.61
CA LYS A 399 6.55 9.33 -36.62
C LYS A 399 5.10 9.75 -36.82
#